data_AF-A0A6J6SQ61-F1
#
_entry.id   AF-A0A6J6SQ61-F1
#
_cell.length_a   1.000
_cell.length_b   1.000
_cell.length_c   1.000
_cell.angle_alpha   90.00
_cell.angle_beta   90.00
_cell.angle_gamma   90.00
#
_symmetry.space_group_name_H-M   'P 1'
#
loop_
_entity.id
_entity.type
_entity.pdbx_description
1 polymer ?
#
loop_
_entity_poly.entity_id
_entity_poly.type
_entity_poly.pdbx_seq_one_letter_code
_entity_poly.pdbx_strand_id
1 'polypeptide(L)'
;MKVVGELFASGEMQLPFVLQSAETMKSAVAFLEPMMERAEGETGKGRIVLATVKGDVHDIGKNLVDIILTNNGYEVHNLGIKISITEMIDKALEIKADAIGMSGLLVKSTLIMRDNLAELNSRGLQDIPVLLGGAALTRTYVERDLREVYEGRLFYGKDAFEGLRVMDRLGEIRIGKLDVDDGMVPTEKELHRHRVADEPAEPVEIPSRSPEATMDNEIFVPPFLGSKVIKGISLDDIAAYINETALFRNQWQFRPEVLPDGSKETDEQFKDRIRPTLREQLAEAKEQGLLIPQVVYGFYAVNADGNDLVVFTDETRTSELMRFSYPRQSVEPFLCISDFFRPIDSGEADYAAFHIVTMGAAVSERAAELFAENRYQEYLLLHGLGVEMAEALAEFWHRRIREEWGFADQDPEPIVGSPTQVALAGLFRQKYRSGRYSWGYPACPDLEDNEKVALLLESSRIGVECTEETSFQYQPEQTTSALICHHPRAKYFVAK
;
A
#
# COMPACT_ATOMS: atom_id res chain seq x y z
N MET A 1 19.58 -21.50 9.38
CA MET A 1 19.33 -20.18 8.73
C MET A 1 20.26 -19.86 7.57
N LYS A 2 21.58 -20.04 7.65
CA LYS A 2 22.47 -19.76 6.48
C LYS A 2 22.01 -20.45 5.19
N VAL A 3 21.77 -21.78 5.24
CA VAL A 3 21.27 -22.57 4.10
C VAL A 3 19.89 -22.06 3.61
N VAL A 4 18.99 -21.70 4.53
CA VAL A 4 17.67 -21.12 4.20
C VAL A 4 17.82 -19.81 3.43
N GLY A 5 18.74 -18.93 3.86
CA GLY A 5 19.05 -17.70 3.15
C GLY A 5 19.66 -17.92 1.77
N GLU A 6 20.54 -18.91 1.62
CA GLU A 6 21.13 -19.30 0.32
C GLU A 6 20.06 -19.83 -0.65
N LEU A 7 19.18 -20.73 -0.19
CA LEU A 7 18.10 -21.30 -1.01
C LEU A 7 17.04 -20.25 -1.38
N PHE A 8 16.72 -19.31 -0.49
CA PHE A 8 15.83 -18.21 -0.84
C PHE A 8 16.48 -17.29 -1.88
N ALA A 9 17.77 -16.96 -1.71
CA ALA A 9 18.50 -16.10 -2.64
C ALA A 9 18.65 -16.74 -4.04
N SER A 10 18.75 -18.07 -4.13
CA SER A 10 18.75 -18.80 -5.40
C SER A 10 17.35 -19.00 -6.00
N GLY A 11 16.29 -18.68 -5.25
CA GLY A 11 14.89 -18.87 -5.65
C GLY A 11 14.39 -20.31 -5.48
N GLU A 12 15.16 -21.17 -4.84
CA GLU A 12 14.81 -22.57 -4.52
C GLU A 12 13.89 -22.68 -3.30
N MET A 13 13.82 -21.64 -2.46
CA MET A 13 12.91 -21.57 -1.32
C MET A 13 12.06 -20.30 -1.38
N GLN A 14 10.77 -20.43 -1.05
CA GLN A 14 9.81 -19.32 -1.07
C GLN A 14 9.59 -18.76 0.34
N LEU A 15 9.05 -17.54 0.41
CA LEU A 15 8.94 -16.80 1.66
C LEU A 15 8.19 -17.53 2.77
N PRO A 16 7.02 -18.17 2.53
CA PRO A 16 6.32 -18.88 3.59
C PRO A 16 7.17 -19.96 4.29
N PHE A 17 8.05 -20.63 3.55
CA PHE A 17 8.96 -21.65 4.10
C PHE A 17 10.15 -21.04 4.85
N VAL A 18 10.60 -19.85 4.45
CA VAL A 18 11.59 -19.07 5.22
C VAL A 18 11.00 -18.69 6.57
N LEU A 19 9.74 -18.24 6.60
CA LEU A 19 9.03 -17.90 7.83
C LEU A 19 8.84 -19.13 8.72
N GLN A 20 8.44 -20.27 8.17
CA GLN A 20 8.34 -21.51 8.94
C GLN A 20 9.71 -21.95 9.54
N SER A 21 10.79 -21.78 8.77
CA SER A 21 12.15 -22.05 9.27
C SER A 21 12.56 -21.11 10.41
N ALA A 22 12.15 -19.86 10.31
CA ALA A 22 12.32 -18.84 11.34
C ALA A 22 11.60 -19.18 12.64
N GLU A 23 10.34 -19.62 12.56
CA GLU A 23 9.55 -20.07 13.72
C GLU A 23 10.25 -21.21 14.47
N THR A 24 10.80 -22.17 13.72
CA THR A 24 11.56 -23.29 14.27
C THR A 24 12.82 -22.80 15.00
N MET A 25 13.56 -21.86 14.40
CA MET A 25 14.73 -21.26 15.05
C MET A 25 14.33 -20.52 16.33
N LYS A 26 13.29 -19.68 16.28
CA LYS A 26 12.86 -18.88 17.44
C LYS A 26 12.42 -19.78 18.59
N SER A 27 11.69 -20.85 18.29
CA SER A 27 11.29 -21.86 19.27
C SER A 27 12.50 -22.54 19.93
N ALA A 28 13.53 -22.89 19.13
CA ALA A 28 14.76 -23.46 19.65
C ALA A 28 15.55 -22.48 20.53
N VAL A 29 15.68 -21.22 20.10
CA VAL A 29 16.35 -20.16 20.88
C VAL A 29 15.62 -19.91 22.19
N ALA A 30 14.30 -19.76 22.18
CA ALA A 30 13.49 -19.55 23.38
C ALA A 30 13.62 -20.70 24.39
N PHE A 31 13.77 -21.94 23.90
CA PHE A 31 14.02 -23.10 24.75
C PHE A 31 15.45 -23.10 25.35
N LEU A 32 16.45 -22.66 24.58
CA LEU A 32 17.85 -22.66 25.01
C LEU A 32 18.24 -21.44 25.83
N GLU A 33 17.59 -20.29 25.65
CA GLU A 33 17.92 -19.01 26.27
C GLU A 33 18.02 -19.10 27.82
N PRO A 34 17.12 -19.79 28.55
CA PRO A 34 17.26 -19.97 30.00
C PRO A 34 18.47 -20.81 30.41
N MET A 35 19.02 -21.61 29.50
CA MET A 35 20.16 -22.51 29.71
C MET A 35 21.50 -21.90 29.25
N MET A 36 21.45 -20.80 28.50
CA MET A 36 22.65 -20.09 28.05
C MET A 36 23.17 -19.23 29.20
N GLU A 37 24.39 -19.48 29.65
CA GLU A 37 25.12 -18.50 30.45
C GLU A 37 25.30 -17.25 29.59
N ARG A 38 24.77 -16.11 30.03
CA ARG A 38 25.04 -14.83 29.37
C ARG A 38 26.53 -14.56 29.46
N ALA A 39 27.25 -14.75 28.36
CA ALA A 39 28.62 -14.30 28.25
C ALA A 39 28.63 -12.78 28.44
N GLU A 40 29.29 -12.30 29.51
CA GLU A 40 29.52 -10.87 29.69
C GLU A 40 30.32 -10.34 28.50
N GLY A 41 29.68 -9.54 27.65
CA GLY A 41 30.32 -8.89 26.50
C GLY A 41 29.99 -9.46 25.11
N GLU A 42 29.02 -10.36 24.95
CA GLU A 42 28.46 -10.62 23.62
C GLU A 42 27.72 -9.37 23.11
N THR A 43 28.43 -8.55 22.34
CA THR A 43 27.81 -7.54 21.50
C THR A 43 27.03 -8.28 20.41
N GLY A 44 25.70 -8.20 20.47
CA GLY A 44 24.81 -8.75 19.45
C GLY A 44 25.21 -8.30 18.03
N LYS A 45 24.72 -9.00 17.02
CA LYS A 45 25.15 -8.80 15.61
C LYS A 45 24.96 -7.35 15.12
N GLY A 46 23.97 -6.66 15.68
CA GLY A 46 23.75 -5.23 15.55
C GLY A 46 22.32 -4.87 15.97
N ARG A 47 22.02 -3.59 16.09
CA ARG A 47 20.72 -3.03 16.47
C ARG A 47 20.14 -2.19 15.35
N ILE A 48 18.86 -2.31 15.06
CA ILE A 48 18.17 -1.48 14.07
C ILE A 48 16.84 -0.99 14.61
N VAL A 49 16.51 0.28 14.35
CA VAL A 49 15.14 0.79 14.48
C VAL A 49 14.43 0.64 13.14
N LEU A 50 13.28 -0.03 13.11
CA LEU A 50 12.46 -0.19 11.90
C LEU A 50 11.11 0.48 12.08
N ALA A 51 10.67 1.23 11.08
CA ALA A 51 9.37 1.91 11.13
C ALA A 51 8.77 2.16 9.75
N THR A 52 7.44 2.10 9.66
CA THR A 52 6.72 2.65 8.51
C THR A 52 6.51 4.15 8.78
N VAL A 53 6.88 4.98 7.82
CA VAL A 53 6.93 6.44 8.00
C VAL A 53 5.55 7.04 8.30
N LYS A 54 5.53 8.23 8.91
CA LYS A 54 4.32 9.01 9.18
C LYS A 54 3.41 9.03 7.95
N GLY A 55 2.10 8.86 8.16
CA GLY A 55 1.13 8.90 7.08
C GLY A 55 1.06 7.64 6.21
N ASP A 56 1.71 6.55 6.61
CA ASP A 56 1.62 5.25 5.91
C ASP A 56 1.35 4.10 6.91
N VAL A 57 0.47 3.18 6.53
CA VAL A 57 0.03 2.00 7.32
C VAL A 57 0.60 0.69 6.80
N HIS A 58 1.16 0.69 5.60
CA HIS A 58 1.54 -0.56 4.96
C HIS A 58 2.82 -1.10 5.60
N ASP A 59 2.75 -2.32 6.12
CA ASP A 59 3.81 -2.85 6.98
C ASP A 59 4.24 -4.28 6.66
N ILE A 60 3.60 -4.97 5.71
CA ILE A 60 3.97 -6.33 5.29
C ILE A 60 5.48 -6.42 4.98
N GLY A 61 5.99 -5.49 4.17
CA GLY A 61 7.41 -5.46 3.81
C GLY A 61 8.32 -5.19 5.01
N LYS A 62 7.94 -4.26 5.90
CA LYS A 62 8.69 -3.93 7.12
C LYS A 62 8.73 -5.11 8.08
N ASN A 63 7.59 -5.73 8.33
CA ASN A 63 7.48 -6.87 9.25
C ASN A 63 8.26 -8.06 8.71
N LEU A 64 8.33 -8.22 7.38
CA LEU A 64 9.22 -9.20 6.80
C LEU A 64 10.70 -8.88 7.05
N VAL A 65 11.13 -7.62 6.90
CA VAL A 65 12.51 -7.20 7.23
C VAL A 65 12.82 -7.49 8.70
N ASP A 66 11.90 -7.15 9.61
CA ASP A 66 12.01 -7.44 11.04
C ASP A 66 12.23 -8.94 11.27
N ILE A 67 11.33 -9.79 10.76
CA ILE A 67 11.44 -11.24 10.91
C ILE A 67 12.80 -11.71 10.39
N ILE A 68 13.19 -11.34 9.16
CA ILE A 68 14.47 -11.80 8.59
C ILE A 68 15.67 -11.36 9.42
N LEU A 69 15.71 -10.12 9.90
CA LEU A 69 16.82 -9.61 10.72
C LEU A 69 16.87 -10.28 12.09
N THR A 70 15.73 -10.37 12.79
CA THR A 70 15.60 -11.02 14.10
C THR A 70 16.09 -12.48 14.03
N ASN A 71 15.74 -13.21 12.98
CA ASN A 71 16.20 -14.59 12.78
C ASN A 71 17.68 -14.71 12.42
N ASN A 72 18.33 -13.63 12.01
CA ASN A 72 19.75 -13.63 11.73
C ASN A 72 20.58 -13.08 12.89
N GLY A 73 19.98 -12.89 14.07
CA GLY A 73 20.65 -12.50 15.31
C GLY A 73 20.78 -10.98 15.52
N TYR A 74 20.06 -10.18 14.73
CA TYR A 74 19.97 -8.73 14.93
C TYR A 74 18.90 -8.41 15.99
N GLU A 75 19.14 -7.35 16.75
CA GLU A 75 18.16 -6.77 17.67
C GLU A 75 17.34 -5.72 16.91
N VAL A 76 16.08 -6.04 16.63
CA VAL A 76 15.17 -5.18 15.87
C VAL A 76 14.20 -4.48 16.81
N HIS A 77 14.17 -3.14 16.75
CA HIS A 77 13.17 -2.32 17.42
C HIS A 77 12.17 -1.81 16.38
N ASN A 78 11.13 -2.61 16.16
CA ASN A 78 10.05 -2.30 15.24
C ASN A 78 9.04 -1.37 15.91
N LEU A 79 9.03 -0.10 15.51
CA LEU A 79 8.15 0.92 16.07
C LEU A 79 6.72 0.85 15.52
N GLY A 80 6.46 0.00 14.52
CA GLY A 80 5.15 -0.11 13.89
C GLY A 80 4.96 0.87 12.74
N ILE A 81 3.77 1.44 12.65
CA ILE A 81 3.29 2.24 11.51
C ILE A 81 2.99 3.67 11.91
N LYS A 82 2.92 4.58 10.91
CA LYS A 82 2.65 6.02 11.13
C LYS A 82 3.67 6.72 12.04
N ILE A 83 4.93 6.29 12.03
CA ILE A 83 5.93 6.75 13.00
C ILE A 83 6.63 8.02 12.52
N SER A 84 6.80 9.00 13.40
CA SER A 84 7.52 10.23 13.12
C SER A 84 9.05 10.04 13.18
N ILE A 85 9.80 10.90 12.49
CA ILE A 85 11.27 10.87 12.55
C ILE A 85 11.81 11.15 13.96
N THR A 86 11.12 11.97 14.75
CA THR A 86 11.51 12.23 16.14
C THR A 86 11.45 10.95 16.97
N GLU A 87 10.37 10.17 16.87
CA GLU A 87 10.25 8.89 17.59
C GLU A 87 11.33 7.88 17.15
N MET A 88 11.64 7.82 15.85
CA MET A 88 12.71 6.96 15.32
C MET A 88 14.08 7.37 15.88
N ILE A 89 14.38 8.68 15.88
CA ILE A 89 15.63 9.23 16.40
C ILE A 89 15.74 8.97 17.90
N ASP A 90 14.71 9.27 18.67
CA ASP A 90 14.70 9.09 20.12
C ASP A 90 14.98 7.63 20.47
N LYS A 91 14.32 6.68 19.76
CA LYS A 91 14.60 5.26 19.96
C LYS A 91 16.01 4.88 19.53
N ALA A 92 16.47 5.36 18.37
CA ALA A 92 17.79 5.04 17.85
C ALA A 92 18.91 5.50 18.79
N LEU A 93 18.77 6.67 19.40
CA LEU A 93 19.70 7.19 20.39
C LEU A 93 19.63 6.43 21.72
N GLU A 94 18.42 6.10 22.18
CA GLU A 94 18.19 5.31 23.41
C GLU A 94 18.93 3.96 23.35
N ILE A 95 18.75 3.22 22.25
CA ILE A 95 19.30 1.86 22.10
C ILE A 95 20.70 1.85 21.49
N LYS A 96 21.21 3.00 21.03
CA LYS A 96 22.42 3.13 20.20
C LYS A 96 22.33 2.24 18.96
N ALA A 97 21.30 2.48 18.15
CA ALA A 97 21.05 1.73 16.93
C ALA A 97 22.21 1.87 15.94
N ASP A 98 22.52 0.79 15.25
CA ASP A 98 23.51 0.77 14.17
C ASP A 98 22.91 1.21 12.84
N ALA A 99 21.58 1.26 12.72
CA ALA A 99 20.87 1.77 11.56
C ALA A 99 19.42 2.18 11.90
N ILE A 100 18.85 3.03 11.05
CA ILE A 100 17.41 3.29 10.97
C ILE A 100 16.90 2.76 9.62
N GLY A 101 15.88 1.91 9.64
CA GLY A 101 15.17 1.46 8.46
C GLY A 101 13.78 2.09 8.36
N MET A 102 13.48 2.71 7.22
CA MET A 102 12.19 3.33 6.93
C MET A 102 11.47 2.60 5.79
N SER A 103 10.17 2.34 5.99
CA SER A 103 9.29 1.71 5.00
C SER A 103 8.15 2.63 4.55
N GLY A 104 7.71 2.50 3.29
CA GLY A 104 6.57 3.23 2.75
C GLY A 104 6.06 2.66 1.41
N LEU A 105 4.75 2.61 1.24
CA LEU A 105 4.06 2.17 0.03
C LEU A 105 3.56 3.34 -0.82
N LEU A 106 3.20 4.47 -0.21
CA LEU A 106 2.60 5.60 -0.93
C LEU A 106 3.65 6.52 -1.55
N VAL A 107 3.27 7.22 -2.63
CA VAL A 107 4.15 8.22 -3.26
C VAL A 107 4.51 9.32 -2.26
N LYS A 108 3.56 9.79 -1.45
CA LYS A 108 3.79 10.80 -0.40
C LYS A 108 4.83 10.31 0.64
N SER A 109 4.89 9.00 0.91
CA SER A 109 5.86 8.40 1.84
C SER A 109 7.30 8.62 1.39
N THR A 110 7.55 8.67 0.07
CA THR A 110 8.89 8.93 -0.48
C THR A 110 9.38 10.35 -0.22
N LEU A 111 8.46 11.33 -0.16
CA LEU A 111 8.76 12.70 0.22
C LEU A 111 9.01 12.81 1.73
N ILE A 112 8.20 12.12 2.53
CA ILE A 112 8.39 12.06 3.98
C ILE A 112 9.75 11.46 4.32
N MET A 113 10.18 10.40 3.64
CA MET A 113 11.51 9.83 3.82
C MET A 113 12.62 10.82 3.47
N ARG A 114 12.49 11.59 2.38
CA ARG A 114 13.43 12.66 2.04
C ARG A 114 13.52 13.71 3.15
N ASP A 115 12.38 14.15 3.67
CA ASP A 115 12.34 15.17 4.73
C ASP A 115 12.92 14.63 6.04
N ASN A 116 12.70 13.33 6.34
CA ASN A 116 13.33 12.65 7.47
C ASN A 116 14.86 12.60 7.36
N LEU A 117 15.40 12.37 6.15
CA LEU A 117 16.85 12.42 5.90
C LEU A 117 17.41 13.83 6.14
N ALA A 118 16.73 14.86 5.66
CA ALA A 118 17.12 16.25 5.89
C ALA A 118 17.10 16.61 7.40
N GLU A 119 16.14 16.07 8.14
CA GLU A 119 16.04 16.26 9.60
C GLU A 119 17.16 15.54 10.36
N LEU A 120 17.61 14.36 9.91
CA LEU A 120 18.79 13.72 10.49
C LEU A 120 20.04 14.59 10.31
N ASN A 121 20.25 15.19 9.14
CA ASN A 121 21.36 16.12 8.92
C ASN A 121 21.23 17.37 9.80
N SER A 122 20.04 17.97 9.89
CA SER A 122 19.80 19.20 10.66
C SER A 122 20.16 19.03 12.14
N ARG A 123 19.99 17.81 12.67
CA ARG A 123 20.33 17.43 14.05
C ARG A 123 21.77 16.92 14.23
N GLY A 124 22.58 16.88 13.17
CA GLY A 124 23.95 16.35 13.24
C GLY A 124 24.02 14.84 13.43
N LEU A 125 23.01 14.11 12.95
CA LEU A 125 22.87 12.65 13.09
C LEU A 125 23.11 11.90 11.75
N GLN A 126 23.88 12.51 10.84
CA GLN A 126 24.26 11.90 9.56
C GLN A 126 25.15 10.66 9.72
N ASP A 127 25.72 10.44 10.90
CA ASP A 127 26.53 9.24 11.19
C ASP A 127 25.69 7.95 11.28
N ILE A 128 24.37 8.05 11.48
CA ILE A 128 23.47 6.90 11.61
C ILE A 128 23.13 6.35 10.20
N PRO A 129 23.56 5.15 9.81
CA PRO A 129 23.17 4.57 8.53
C PRO A 129 21.66 4.45 8.34
N VAL A 130 21.17 4.78 7.14
CA VAL A 130 19.74 4.71 6.81
C VAL A 130 19.49 3.69 5.70
N LEU A 131 18.50 2.82 5.91
CA LEU A 131 17.96 1.88 4.93
C LEU A 131 16.54 2.31 4.53
N LEU A 132 16.32 2.59 3.24
CA LEU A 132 15.00 2.93 2.71
C LEU A 132 14.44 1.79 1.88
N GLY A 133 13.20 1.37 2.15
CA GLY A 133 12.50 0.33 1.39
C GLY A 133 11.00 0.56 1.27
N GLY A 134 10.33 -0.26 0.45
CA GLY A 134 8.90 -0.18 0.19
C GLY A 134 8.56 0.14 -1.27
N ALA A 135 7.33 -0.18 -1.71
CA ALA A 135 7.05 -0.33 -3.15
C ALA A 135 7.02 0.99 -3.93
N ALA A 136 6.86 2.13 -3.28
CA ALA A 136 6.96 3.44 -3.94
C ALA A 136 8.40 3.86 -4.25
N LEU A 137 9.40 3.25 -3.59
CA LEU A 137 10.80 3.59 -3.80
C LEU A 137 11.39 2.85 -4.99
N THR A 138 12.30 3.52 -5.68
CA THR A 138 13.16 2.91 -6.69
C THR A 138 14.61 3.04 -6.25
N ARG A 139 15.46 2.11 -6.74
CA ARG A 139 16.91 2.20 -6.54
C ARG A 139 17.43 3.56 -6.99
N THR A 140 17.00 4.03 -8.15
CA THR A 140 17.43 5.32 -8.71
C THR A 140 17.10 6.48 -7.78
N TYR A 141 15.87 6.55 -7.27
CA TYR A 141 15.48 7.65 -6.37
C TYR A 141 16.31 7.65 -5.08
N VAL A 142 16.51 6.48 -4.45
CA VAL A 142 17.27 6.37 -3.19
C VAL A 142 18.77 6.58 -3.40
N GLU A 143 19.38 5.87 -4.34
CA GLU A 143 20.83 5.85 -4.55
C GLU A 143 21.34 7.01 -5.42
N ARG A 144 20.47 7.86 -5.96
CA ARG A 144 20.85 9.08 -6.69
C ARG A 144 20.28 10.31 -6.01
N ASP A 145 18.96 10.47 -6.04
CA ASP A 145 18.31 11.73 -5.67
C ASP A 145 18.39 11.97 -4.15
N LEU A 146 18.12 10.95 -3.34
CA LEU A 146 18.17 11.09 -1.87
C LEU A 146 19.59 11.13 -1.29
N ARG A 147 20.60 10.66 -2.04
CA ARG A 147 22.01 10.84 -1.66
C ARG A 147 22.48 12.27 -1.77
N GLU A 148 21.84 13.09 -2.60
CA GLU A 148 22.10 14.53 -2.65
C GLU A 148 21.53 15.24 -1.41
N VAL A 149 20.60 14.59 -0.70
CA VAL A 149 19.95 15.12 0.50
C VAL A 149 20.65 14.64 1.76
N TYR A 150 20.94 13.34 1.90
CA TYR A 150 21.53 12.79 3.12
C TYR A 150 23.06 12.73 3.07
N GLU A 151 23.73 13.28 4.08
CA GLU A 151 25.20 13.30 4.14
C GLU A 151 25.81 11.96 4.63
N GLY A 152 24.97 11.08 5.17
CA GLY A 152 25.36 9.79 5.73
C GLY A 152 25.26 8.61 4.77
N ARG A 153 25.43 7.39 5.33
CA ARG A 153 25.26 6.15 4.56
C ARG A 153 23.79 5.91 4.26
N LEU A 154 23.46 5.78 2.97
CA LEU A 154 22.10 5.55 2.51
C LEU A 154 22.00 4.29 1.63
N PHE A 155 21.12 3.37 1.99
CA PHE A 155 20.94 2.10 1.29
C PHE A 155 19.51 1.94 0.79
N TYR A 156 19.36 1.33 -0.40
CA TYR A 156 18.06 0.92 -0.93
C TYR A 156 17.79 -0.56 -0.63
N GLY A 157 16.75 -0.83 0.15
CA GLY A 157 16.25 -2.17 0.44
C GLY A 157 15.17 -2.58 -0.56
N LYS A 158 15.55 -3.28 -1.63
CA LYS A 158 14.59 -3.82 -2.62
C LYS A 158 13.68 -4.91 -2.06
N ASP A 159 14.15 -5.63 -1.03
CA ASP A 159 13.48 -6.72 -0.34
C ASP A 159 14.11 -6.92 1.05
N ALA A 160 13.53 -7.82 1.86
CA ALA A 160 13.99 -8.07 3.22
C ALA A 160 15.41 -8.65 3.32
N PHE A 161 15.87 -9.37 2.29
CA PHE A 161 17.22 -9.94 2.27
C PHE A 161 18.27 -8.90 1.91
N GLU A 162 17.91 -7.90 1.10
CA GLU A 162 18.76 -6.74 0.92
C GLU A 162 18.96 -5.98 2.24
N GLY A 163 17.91 -5.86 3.06
CA GLY A 163 18.05 -5.34 4.43
C GLY A 163 19.03 -6.14 5.28
N LEU A 164 18.97 -7.47 5.22
CA LEU A 164 19.95 -8.35 5.88
C LEU A 164 21.38 -8.13 5.39
N ARG A 165 21.59 -8.05 4.07
CA ARG A 165 22.91 -7.80 3.48
C ARG A 165 23.47 -6.45 3.91
N VAL A 166 22.64 -5.42 3.97
CA VAL A 166 23.05 -4.08 4.42
C VAL A 166 23.50 -4.14 5.88
N MET A 167 22.75 -4.81 6.75
CA MET A 167 23.14 -4.94 8.16
C MET A 167 24.44 -5.75 8.34
N ASP A 168 24.62 -6.85 7.58
CA ASP A 168 25.87 -7.61 7.60
C ASP A 168 27.06 -6.73 7.13
N ARG A 169 26.87 -5.93 6.07
CA ARG A 169 27.89 -4.96 5.59
C ARG A 169 28.23 -3.91 6.65
N LEU A 170 27.24 -3.31 7.30
CA LEU A 170 27.46 -2.35 8.39
C LEU A 170 28.24 -2.97 9.55
N GLY A 171 27.94 -4.22 9.89
CA GLY A 171 28.71 -4.99 10.86
C GLY A 171 30.18 -5.18 10.46
N GLU A 172 30.45 -5.47 9.18
CA GLU A 172 31.80 -5.61 8.64
C GLU A 172 32.59 -4.28 8.60
N ILE A 173 31.92 -3.16 8.29
CA ILE A 173 32.50 -1.80 8.36
C ILE A 173 32.92 -1.49 9.80
N ARG A 174 32.04 -1.77 10.78
CA ARG A 174 32.30 -1.51 12.20
C ARG A 174 33.54 -2.24 12.75
N ILE A 175 33.83 -3.43 12.23
CA ILE A 175 35.02 -4.21 12.61
C ILE A 175 36.22 -4.00 11.67
N GLY A 176 36.13 -3.03 10.75
CA GLY A 176 37.22 -2.63 9.84
C GLY A 176 37.53 -3.62 8.72
N LYS A 177 36.60 -4.49 8.34
CA LYS A 177 36.75 -5.45 7.24
C LYS A 177 36.34 -4.90 5.87
N LEU A 178 35.45 -3.92 5.84
CA LEU A 178 35.01 -3.20 4.64
C LEU A 178 35.47 -1.74 4.72
N ASP A 179 35.56 -1.11 3.55
CA ASP A 179 35.95 0.30 3.42
C ASP A 179 34.92 1.22 4.10
N VAL A 180 35.41 2.29 4.72
CA VAL A 180 34.59 3.28 5.45
C VAL A 180 33.66 4.02 4.48
N ASP A 181 34.06 4.15 3.21
CA ASP A 181 33.30 4.84 2.17
C ASP A 181 32.21 3.97 1.52
N ASP A 182 32.10 2.68 1.90
CA ASP A 182 31.07 1.78 1.38
C ASP A 182 29.67 2.27 1.79
N GLY A 183 28.83 2.55 0.78
CA GLY A 183 27.52 3.15 0.98
C GLY A 183 27.50 4.68 1.14
N MET A 184 28.63 5.38 1.05
CA MET A 184 28.73 6.86 1.00
C MET A 184 28.76 7.42 -0.44
N VAL A 185 29.35 6.66 -1.38
CA VAL A 185 29.49 7.07 -2.79
C VAL A 185 28.55 6.27 -3.70
N PRO A 186 27.94 6.85 -4.76
CA PRO A 186 27.11 6.10 -5.70
C PRO A 186 27.88 4.94 -6.35
N THR A 187 27.29 3.75 -6.40
CA THR A 187 27.85 2.64 -7.17
C THR A 187 27.64 2.94 -8.66
N GLU A 188 28.59 3.64 -9.29
CA GLU A 188 28.49 4.21 -10.64
C GLU A 188 28.19 3.20 -11.78
N LYS A 189 28.19 1.89 -11.54
CA LYS A 189 28.20 0.88 -12.61
C LYS A 189 26.85 0.45 -13.18
N GLU A 190 25.70 0.84 -12.62
CA GLU A 190 24.38 0.41 -13.15
C GLU A 190 23.33 1.52 -13.32
N LEU A 191 23.64 2.77 -12.99
CA LEU A 191 22.69 3.87 -13.15
C LEU A 191 22.79 4.43 -14.57
N HIS A 192 22.10 3.78 -15.50
CA HIS A 192 21.88 4.35 -16.83
C HIS A 192 21.31 5.77 -16.68
N ARG A 193 22.06 6.72 -17.22
CA ARG A 193 21.73 8.14 -17.28
C ARG A 193 20.54 8.34 -18.22
N HIS A 194 19.33 8.10 -17.75
CA HIS A 194 18.18 8.86 -18.28
C HIS A 194 18.27 10.26 -17.68
N ARG A 195 19.17 11.07 -18.24
CA ARG A 195 18.88 12.49 -18.40
C ARG A 195 17.62 12.51 -19.27
N VAL A 196 16.46 12.64 -18.65
CA VAL A 196 15.47 13.52 -19.28
C VAL A 196 16.22 14.84 -19.33
N ALA A 197 16.55 15.29 -20.54
CA ALA A 197 17.17 16.58 -20.67
C ALA A 197 16.25 17.58 -19.97
N ASP A 198 16.78 18.36 -19.03
CA ASP A 198 16.28 19.71 -18.78
C ASP A 198 16.53 20.52 -20.06
N GLU A 199 15.86 20.15 -21.15
CA GLU A 199 15.49 21.14 -22.13
C GLU A 199 14.53 22.06 -21.39
N PRO A 200 14.75 23.39 -21.39
CA PRO A 200 13.74 24.29 -20.90
C PRO A 200 12.49 24.04 -21.74
N ALA A 201 11.55 23.28 -21.17
CA ALA A 201 10.28 23.02 -21.82
C ALA A 201 9.70 24.41 -22.11
N GLU A 202 9.36 24.66 -23.38
CA GLU A 202 8.58 25.84 -23.72
C GLU A 202 7.38 25.90 -22.77
N PRO A 203 7.01 27.08 -22.25
CA PRO A 203 5.90 27.17 -21.31
C PRO A 203 4.65 26.61 -21.97
N VAL A 204 4.29 25.37 -21.60
CA VAL A 204 3.10 24.70 -22.10
C VAL A 204 1.92 25.37 -21.39
N GLU A 205 1.03 25.97 -22.16
CA GLU A 205 -0.21 26.54 -21.62
C GLU A 205 -1.09 25.38 -21.12
N ILE A 206 -1.15 25.22 -19.80
CA ILE A 206 -1.94 24.16 -19.18
C ILE A 206 -3.42 24.58 -19.27
N PRO A 207 -4.28 23.84 -20.00
CA PRO A 207 -5.68 24.19 -20.12
C PRO A 207 -6.40 24.02 -18.78
N SER A 208 -7.48 24.78 -18.58
CA SER A 208 -8.31 24.70 -17.37
C SER A 208 -9.13 23.41 -17.26
N ARG A 209 -9.26 22.66 -18.36
CA ARG A 209 -9.89 21.34 -18.45
C ARG A 209 -9.16 20.51 -19.50
N SER A 210 -8.97 19.22 -19.24
CA SER A 210 -8.38 18.30 -20.23
C SER A 210 -9.25 18.20 -21.49
N PRO A 211 -8.65 18.28 -22.70
CA PRO A 211 -9.37 18.01 -23.95
C PRO A 211 -9.85 16.55 -24.05
N GLU A 212 -9.24 15.63 -23.28
CA GLU A 212 -9.66 14.24 -23.25
C GLU A 212 -10.93 14.04 -22.42
N ALA A 213 -11.28 14.95 -21.51
CA ALA A 213 -12.48 14.83 -20.68
C ALA A 213 -13.71 15.50 -21.35
N THR A 214 -14.16 14.89 -22.45
CA THR A 214 -15.28 15.38 -23.28
C THR A 214 -16.61 15.38 -22.50
N MET A 215 -17.51 16.33 -22.80
CA MET A 215 -18.81 16.46 -22.11
C MET A 215 -19.99 15.89 -22.91
N ASP A 216 -19.73 15.07 -23.93
CA ASP A 216 -20.75 14.47 -24.79
C ASP A 216 -21.35 13.16 -24.24
N ASN A 217 -20.88 12.72 -23.08
CA ASN A 217 -21.37 11.51 -22.42
C ASN A 217 -22.73 11.71 -21.75
N GLU A 218 -23.55 10.66 -21.73
CA GLU A 218 -24.78 10.61 -20.93
C GLU A 218 -24.51 10.79 -19.43
N ILE A 219 -25.38 11.53 -18.75
CA ILE A 219 -25.40 11.67 -17.28
C ILE A 219 -26.46 10.73 -16.70
N PHE A 220 -26.03 9.89 -15.75
CA PHE A 220 -26.92 8.96 -15.07
C PHE A 220 -27.41 9.57 -13.75
N VAL A 221 -28.72 9.60 -13.53
CA VAL A 221 -29.30 10.04 -12.26
C VAL A 221 -29.20 8.91 -11.24
N PRO A 222 -28.59 9.11 -10.07
CA PRO A 222 -28.45 8.07 -9.07
C PRO A 222 -29.81 7.69 -8.46
N PRO A 223 -29.97 6.46 -7.96
CA PRO A 223 -31.24 5.98 -7.42
C PRO A 223 -31.65 6.65 -6.10
N PHE A 224 -30.72 7.32 -5.42
CA PHE A 224 -30.94 8.12 -4.22
C PHE A 224 -29.80 9.11 -4.04
N LEU A 225 -29.99 10.13 -3.19
CA LEU A 225 -28.91 10.98 -2.69
C LEU A 225 -28.70 10.74 -1.18
N GLY A 226 -27.49 11.03 -0.71
CA GLY A 226 -27.04 10.74 0.65
C GLY A 226 -26.41 9.36 0.75
N SER A 227 -26.27 8.82 1.96
CA SER A 227 -25.49 7.61 2.24
C SER A 227 -26.32 6.49 2.91
N LYS A 228 -25.89 5.25 2.69
CA LYS A 228 -26.45 4.02 3.26
C LYS A 228 -25.35 3.13 3.80
N VAL A 229 -25.69 2.35 4.81
CA VAL A 229 -24.82 1.33 5.41
C VAL A 229 -25.30 -0.05 5.02
N ILE A 230 -24.36 -0.90 4.60
CA ILE A 230 -24.59 -2.31 4.29
C ILE A 230 -23.68 -3.17 5.15
N LYS A 231 -24.27 -4.19 5.76
CA LYS A 231 -23.60 -5.19 6.61
C LYS A 231 -24.13 -6.58 6.24
N GLY A 232 -23.47 -7.63 6.71
CA GLY A 232 -23.90 -9.02 6.46
C GLY A 232 -23.69 -9.45 5.01
N ILE A 233 -22.66 -8.89 4.36
CA ILE A 233 -22.28 -9.24 2.98
C ILE A 233 -21.65 -10.64 3.01
N SER A 234 -22.05 -11.50 2.06
CA SER A 234 -21.50 -12.84 1.92
C SER A 234 -20.00 -12.78 1.64
N LEU A 235 -19.21 -13.45 2.48
CA LEU A 235 -17.77 -13.59 2.26
C LEU A 235 -17.47 -14.39 0.99
N ASP A 236 -18.35 -15.27 0.54
CA ASP A 236 -18.21 -15.99 -0.73
C ASP A 236 -18.42 -15.09 -1.94
N ASP A 237 -19.34 -14.12 -1.84
CA ASP A 237 -19.56 -13.15 -2.91
C ASP A 237 -18.36 -12.21 -3.04
N ILE A 238 -17.77 -11.81 -1.91
CA ILE A 238 -16.55 -11.00 -1.87
C ILE A 238 -15.36 -11.80 -2.40
N ALA A 239 -15.19 -13.05 -1.96
CA ALA A 239 -14.08 -13.90 -2.36
C ALA A 239 -14.01 -14.14 -3.87
N ALA A 240 -15.14 -14.06 -4.57
CA ALA A 240 -15.18 -14.13 -6.03
C ALA A 240 -14.48 -12.96 -6.74
N TYR A 241 -14.16 -11.87 -6.03
CA TYR A 241 -13.45 -10.69 -6.55
C TYR A 241 -11.98 -10.63 -6.15
N ILE A 242 -11.48 -11.66 -5.45
CA ILE A 242 -10.06 -11.75 -5.08
C ILE A 242 -9.19 -11.72 -6.33
N ASN A 243 -8.19 -10.83 -6.34
CA ASN A 243 -7.11 -10.85 -7.29
C ASN A 243 -6.06 -11.87 -6.84
N GLU A 244 -6.17 -13.11 -7.33
CA GLU A 244 -5.23 -14.21 -7.00
C GLU A 244 -3.77 -13.84 -7.29
N THR A 245 -3.51 -12.99 -8.29
CA THR A 245 -2.14 -12.55 -8.58
C THR A 245 -1.61 -11.63 -7.49
N ALA A 246 -2.42 -10.68 -7.02
CA ALA A 246 -2.03 -9.80 -5.92
C ALA A 246 -1.86 -10.59 -4.62
N LEU A 247 -2.83 -11.45 -4.26
CA LEU A 247 -2.74 -12.26 -3.06
C LEU A 247 -1.54 -13.21 -3.08
N PHE A 248 -1.40 -14.05 -4.11
CA PHE A 248 -0.40 -15.11 -4.11
C PHE A 248 1.02 -14.57 -4.30
N ARG A 249 1.22 -13.58 -5.18
CA ARG A 249 2.56 -13.06 -5.49
C ARG A 249 3.00 -11.91 -4.60
N ASN A 250 2.08 -10.99 -4.28
CA ASN A 250 2.45 -9.76 -3.58
C ASN A 250 2.25 -9.89 -2.07
N GLN A 251 1.11 -10.40 -1.62
CA GLN A 251 0.84 -10.52 -0.20
C GLN A 251 1.52 -11.75 0.40
N TRP A 252 1.31 -12.93 -0.18
CA TRP A 252 1.86 -14.19 0.32
C TRP A 252 3.23 -14.56 -0.25
N GLN A 253 3.70 -13.81 -1.25
CA GLN A 253 5.06 -13.93 -1.79
C GLN A 253 5.41 -15.35 -2.31
N PHE A 254 4.40 -16.12 -2.72
CA PHE A 254 4.61 -17.36 -3.48
C PHE A 254 5.16 -17.04 -4.88
N ARG A 255 5.88 -18.00 -5.46
CA ARG A 255 6.45 -17.91 -6.81
C ARG A 255 6.13 -19.17 -7.62
N PRO A 256 6.11 -19.07 -8.97
CA PRO A 256 6.04 -20.24 -9.84
C PRO A 256 7.23 -21.18 -9.58
N GLU A 257 6.96 -22.47 -9.41
CA GLU A 257 7.97 -23.51 -9.23
C GLU A 257 8.59 -23.95 -10.57
N VAL A 258 9.77 -24.58 -10.49
CA VAL A 258 10.40 -25.27 -11.63
C VAL A 258 9.92 -26.71 -11.62
N LEU A 259 9.34 -27.16 -12.73
CA LEU A 259 8.83 -28.51 -12.92
C LEU A 259 9.98 -29.51 -13.16
N PRO A 260 9.74 -30.84 -12.97
CA PRO A 260 10.78 -31.86 -13.14
C PRO A 260 11.45 -31.91 -14.52
N ASP A 261 10.79 -31.37 -15.55
CA ASP A 261 11.31 -31.27 -16.92
C ASP A 261 12.15 -30.00 -17.17
N GLY A 262 12.36 -29.18 -16.13
CA GLY A 262 13.12 -27.92 -16.18
C GLY A 262 12.33 -26.71 -16.66
N SER A 263 11.05 -26.87 -17.02
CA SER A 263 10.16 -25.75 -17.33
C SER A 263 9.65 -25.06 -16.05
N LYS A 264 9.12 -23.84 -16.15
CA LYS A 264 8.46 -23.16 -15.02
C LYS A 264 6.95 -23.35 -15.09
N GLU A 265 6.29 -23.41 -13.94
CA GLU A 265 4.83 -23.39 -13.87
C GLU A 265 4.26 -22.24 -14.72
N THR A 266 3.22 -22.54 -15.49
CA THR A 266 2.37 -21.50 -16.10
C THR A 266 1.62 -20.74 -15.00
N ASP A 267 1.09 -19.54 -15.32
CA ASP A 267 0.32 -18.73 -14.37
C ASP A 267 -0.86 -19.51 -13.76
N GLU A 268 -1.53 -20.33 -14.57
CA GLU A 268 -2.67 -21.14 -14.12
C GLU A 268 -2.25 -22.30 -13.22
N GLN A 269 -1.21 -23.05 -13.59
CA GLN A 269 -0.67 -24.13 -12.75
C GLN A 269 -0.21 -23.59 -11.39
N PHE A 270 0.48 -22.44 -11.40
CA PHE A 270 0.89 -21.74 -10.19
C PHE A 270 -0.30 -21.38 -9.30
N LYS A 271 -1.35 -20.80 -9.87
CA LYS A 271 -2.57 -20.45 -9.12
C LYS A 271 -3.30 -21.68 -8.59
N ASP A 272 -3.46 -22.72 -9.42
CA ASP A 272 -4.10 -23.98 -9.04
C ASP A 272 -3.43 -24.64 -7.84
N ARG A 273 -2.10 -24.59 -7.75
CA ARG A 273 -1.35 -25.12 -6.62
C ARG A 273 -1.64 -24.38 -5.30
N ILE A 274 -1.89 -23.07 -5.37
CA ILE A 274 -2.07 -22.21 -4.17
C ILE A 274 -3.56 -22.03 -3.79
N ARG A 275 -4.50 -22.20 -4.71
CA ARG A 275 -5.96 -22.15 -4.44
C ARG A 275 -6.42 -23.01 -3.25
N PRO A 276 -5.88 -24.23 -3.00
CA PRO A 276 -6.20 -24.98 -1.78
C PRO A 276 -5.90 -24.20 -0.49
N THR A 277 -4.74 -23.55 -0.40
CA THR A 277 -4.36 -22.70 0.74
C THR A 277 -5.32 -21.52 0.87
N LEU A 278 -5.74 -20.88 -0.23
CA LEU A 278 -6.78 -19.85 -0.18
C LEU A 278 -8.09 -20.36 0.41
N ARG A 279 -8.56 -21.52 -0.01
CA ARG A 279 -9.81 -22.09 0.52
C ARG A 279 -9.71 -22.41 2.01
N GLU A 280 -8.58 -22.93 2.45
CA GLU A 280 -8.31 -23.23 3.86
C GLU A 280 -8.29 -21.95 4.70
N GLN A 281 -7.47 -20.96 4.31
CA GLN A 281 -7.36 -19.69 5.03
C GLN A 281 -8.70 -18.92 5.09
N LEU A 282 -9.47 -18.95 3.99
CA LEU A 282 -10.80 -18.34 3.98
C LEU A 282 -11.79 -19.09 4.88
N ALA A 283 -11.73 -20.43 4.92
CA ALA A 283 -12.58 -21.24 5.80
C ALA A 283 -12.26 -20.99 7.28
N GLU A 284 -10.97 -20.96 7.64
CA GLU A 284 -10.52 -20.67 9.00
C GLU A 284 -10.93 -19.26 9.44
N ALA A 285 -10.70 -18.25 8.59
CA ALA A 285 -11.07 -16.87 8.89
C ALA A 285 -12.59 -16.69 9.03
N LYS A 286 -13.39 -17.45 8.28
CA LYS A 286 -14.86 -17.52 8.42
C LYS A 286 -15.28 -18.16 9.73
N GLU A 287 -14.73 -19.33 10.06
CA GLU A 287 -15.05 -20.07 11.28
C GLU A 287 -14.73 -19.25 12.54
N GLN A 288 -13.61 -18.55 12.53
CA GLN A 288 -13.15 -17.70 13.62
C GLN A 288 -13.82 -16.32 13.66
N GLY A 289 -14.62 -15.96 12.65
CA GLY A 289 -15.31 -14.66 12.60
C GLY A 289 -14.38 -13.45 12.44
N LEU A 290 -13.24 -13.64 11.77
CA LEU A 290 -12.20 -12.60 11.64
C LEU A 290 -12.52 -11.56 10.56
N LEU A 291 -13.31 -11.94 9.55
CA LEU A 291 -13.64 -11.11 8.39
C LEU A 291 -15.07 -10.57 8.54
N ILE A 292 -15.20 -9.28 8.84
CA ILE A 292 -16.48 -8.63 9.16
C ILE A 292 -16.76 -7.51 8.14
N PRO A 293 -17.21 -7.86 6.91
CA PRO A 293 -17.38 -6.90 5.83
C PRO A 293 -18.50 -5.91 6.11
N GLN A 294 -18.18 -4.63 6.04
CA GLN A 294 -19.13 -3.52 6.15
C GLN A 294 -18.83 -2.46 5.10
N VAL A 295 -19.88 -1.83 4.60
CA VAL A 295 -19.79 -0.76 3.60
C VAL A 295 -20.65 0.41 4.02
N VAL A 296 -20.13 1.61 3.84
CA VAL A 296 -20.94 2.82 3.76
C VAL A 296 -20.69 3.48 2.41
N TYR A 297 -21.76 3.78 1.68
CA TYR A 297 -21.67 4.37 0.34
C TYR A 297 -22.82 5.34 0.11
N GLY A 298 -22.66 6.24 -0.85
CA GLY A 298 -23.69 7.22 -1.16
C GLY A 298 -23.46 7.91 -2.49
N PHE A 299 -24.50 8.59 -2.97
CA PHE A 299 -24.44 9.44 -4.16
C PHE A 299 -24.75 10.87 -3.76
N TYR A 300 -24.09 11.81 -4.42
CA TYR A 300 -24.21 13.24 -4.11
C TYR A 300 -24.26 14.06 -5.39
N ALA A 301 -25.03 15.15 -5.35
CA ALA A 301 -25.01 16.17 -6.39
C ALA A 301 -23.65 16.86 -6.37
N VAL A 302 -22.97 16.90 -7.52
CA VAL A 302 -21.63 17.51 -7.65
C VAL A 302 -21.48 18.30 -8.94
N ASN A 303 -20.58 19.27 -8.95
CA ASN A 303 -20.09 19.91 -10.17
C ASN A 303 -18.59 20.21 -10.05
N ALA A 304 -17.93 20.32 -11.20
CA ALA A 304 -16.56 20.78 -11.26
C ALA A 304 -16.48 22.31 -11.17
N ASP A 305 -15.50 22.82 -10.43
CA ASP A 305 -15.15 24.24 -10.36
C ASP A 305 -13.63 24.35 -10.52
N GLY A 306 -13.18 24.48 -11.77
CA GLY A 306 -11.78 24.33 -12.14
C GLY A 306 -11.24 22.95 -11.76
N ASN A 307 -10.22 22.92 -10.89
CA ASN A 307 -9.60 21.68 -10.40
C ASN A 307 -10.34 21.07 -9.18
N ASP A 308 -11.41 21.71 -8.73
CA ASP A 308 -12.17 21.27 -7.58
C ASP A 308 -13.40 20.47 -7.99
N LEU A 309 -13.80 19.54 -7.12
CA LEU A 309 -15.12 18.91 -7.12
C LEU A 309 -15.93 19.47 -5.95
N VAL A 310 -17.01 20.17 -6.29
CA VAL A 310 -17.96 20.74 -5.32
C VAL A 310 -19.05 19.72 -5.08
N VAL A 311 -19.29 19.38 -3.81
CA VAL A 311 -20.39 18.53 -3.36
C VAL A 311 -21.46 19.42 -2.74
N PHE A 312 -22.70 19.27 -3.17
CA PHE A 312 -23.83 20.07 -2.69
C PHE A 312 -24.66 19.34 -1.63
N THR A 313 -25.43 20.11 -0.85
CA THR A 313 -26.34 19.57 0.17
C THR A 313 -27.48 18.75 -0.43
N ASP A 314 -27.92 19.10 -1.65
CA ASP A 314 -29.07 18.52 -2.33
C ASP A 314 -29.07 18.90 -3.84
N GLU A 315 -30.09 18.46 -4.58
CA GLU A 315 -30.27 18.71 -6.02
C GLU A 315 -30.45 20.18 -6.39
N THR A 316 -30.77 21.07 -5.44
CA THR A 316 -30.94 22.50 -5.74
C THR A 316 -29.60 23.16 -6.06
N ARG A 317 -28.48 22.58 -5.60
CA ARG A 317 -27.11 23.07 -5.80
C ARG A 317 -26.92 24.52 -5.36
N THR A 318 -27.65 24.92 -4.31
CA THR A 318 -27.63 26.29 -3.76
C THR A 318 -26.64 26.45 -2.60
N SER A 319 -26.33 25.36 -1.88
CA SER A 319 -25.38 25.34 -0.77
C SER A 319 -24.32 24.28 -0.99
N GLU A 320 -23.06 24.67 -0.89
CA GLU A 320 -21.94 23.73 -0.85
C GLU A 320 -21.97 22.97 0.48
N LEU A 321 -21.83 21.65 0.41
CA LEU A 321 -21.63 20.76 1.55
C LEU A 321 -20.13 20.55 1.79
N MET A 322 -19.35 20.33 0.72
CA MET A 322 -17.95 19.97 0.80
C MET A 322 -17.22 20.23 -0.52
N ARG A 323 -15.89 20.37 -0.47
CA ARG A 323 -15.05 20.60 -1.65
C ARG A 323 -13.76 19.78 -1.58
N PHE A 324 -13.44 19.14 -2.70
CA PHE A 324 -12.21 18.37 -2.92
C PHE A 324 -11.38 19.05 -4.00
N SER A 325 -10.08 19.20 -3.81
CA SER A 325 -9.18 19.83 -4.78
C SER A 325 -8.22 18.79 -5.34
N TYR A 326 -8.13 18.70 -6.66
CA TYR A 326 -7.33 17.67 -7.32
C TYR A 326 -6.14 18.26 -8.10
N PRO A 327 -4.98 17.58 -8.11
CA PRO A 327 -3.87 17.99 -8.95
C PRO A 327 -4.17 17.76 -10.43
N ARG A 328 -3.66 18.67 -11.27
CA ARG A 328 -3.71 18.58 -12.73
C ARG A 328 -2.34 18.16 -13.28
N GLN A 329 -2.35 17.26 -14.26
CA GLN A 329 -1.14 16.92 -15.02
C GLN A 329 -0.54 18.16 -15.69
N SER A 330 0.79 18.30 -15.63
CA SER A 330 1.51 19.39 -16.30
C SER A 330 1.83 19.12 -17.77
N VAL A 331 1.57 17.89 -18.24
CA VAL A 331 1.78 17.44 -19.63
C VAL A 331 0.48 16.90 -20.19
N GLU A 332 0.34 16.88 -21.52
CA GLU A 332 -0.78 16.23 -22.18
C GLU A 332 -0.94 14.78 -21.66
N PRO A 333 -2.19 14.34 -21.35
CA PRO A 333 -3.46 15.00 -21.66
C PRO A 333 -3.99 16.02 -20.62
N PHE A 334 -3.18 16.49 -19.67
CA PHE A 334 -3.55 17.49 -18.65
C PHE A 334 -4.72 17.07 -17.76
N LEU A 335 -4.86 15.77 -17.46
CA LEU A 335 -6.00 15.25 -16.70
C LEU A 335 -6.04 15.80 -15.27
N CYS A 336 -7.25 16.07 -14.81
CA CYS A 336 -7.63 16.33 -13.43
C CYS A 336 -8.92 15.54 -13.14
N ILE A 337 -9.10 15.03 -11.91
CA ILE A 337 -10.30 14.25 -11.56
C ILE A 337 -11.58 15.08 -11.73
N SER A 338 -11.54 16.38 -11.39
CA SER A 338 -12.68 17.29 -11.56
C SER A 338 -13.17 17.36 -13.01
N ASP A 339 -12.29 17.15 -14.00
CA ASP A 339 -12.65 17.21 -15.41
C ASP A 339 -13.65 16.12 -15.81
N PHE A 340 -13.79 15.05 -15.02
CA PHE A 340 -14.78 13.99 -15.28
C PHE A 340 -16.21 14.37 -14.88
N PHE A 341 -16.42 15.59 -14.37
CA PHE A 341 -17.72 16.10 -13.98
C PHE A 341 -18.12 17.34 -14.80
N ARG A 342 -19.42 17.64 -14.87
CA ARG A 342 -19.93 18.85 -15.50
C ARG A 342 -19.47 20.10 -14.74
N PRO A 343 -18.93 21.12 -15.44
CA PRO A 343 -18.63 22.42 -14.84
C PRO A 343 -19.85 23.07 -14.21
N ILE A 344 -19.65 23.80 -13.12
CA ILE A 344 -20.72 24.54 -12.44
C ILE A 344 -21.32 25.65 -13.33
N ASP A 345 -20.53 26.22 -14.24
CA ASP A 345 -20.97 27.26 -15.17
C ASP A 345 -21.72 26.72 -16.40
N SER A 346 -21.70 25.39 -16.62
CA SER A 346 -22.47 24.76 -17.69
C SER A 346 -23.99 24.74 -17.41
N GLY A 347 -24.38 24.86 -16.14
CA GLY A 347 -25.76 24.70 -15.69
C GLY A 347 -26.29 23.25 -15.76
N GLU A 348 -25.46 22.29 -16.16
CA GLU A 348 -25.81 20.87 -16.19
C GLU A 348 -25.59 20.20 -14.83
N ALA A 349 -26.50 19.30 -14.47
CA ALA A 349 -26.37 18.47 -13.28
C ALA A 349 -25.33 17.35 -13.48
N ASP A 350 -24.59 17.02 -12.42
CA ASP A 350 -23.75 15.84 -12.36
C ASP A 350 -23.74 15.22 -10.96
N TYR A 351 -23.25 13.98 -10.84
CA TYR A 351 -23.27 13.19 -9.62
C TYR A 351 -21.97 12.41 -9.43
N ALA A 352 -21.58 12.27 -8.18
CA ALA A 352 -20.50 11.38 -7.75
C ALA A 352 -21.04 10.36 -6.77
N ALA A 353 -20.42 9.18 -6.75
CA ALA A 353 -20.58 8.25 -5.65
C ALA A 353 -19.32 8.23 -4.78
N PHE A 354 -19.48 8.00 -3.49
CA PHE A 354 -18.39 7.78 -2.55
C PHE A 354 -18.65 6.48 -1.81
N HIS A 355 -17.60 5.74 -1.47
CA HIS A 355 -17.71 4.58 -0.59
C HIS A 355 -16.52 4.47 0.36
N ILE A 356 -16.77 3.87 1.53
CA ILE A 356 -15.78 3.32 2.45
C ILE A 356 -16.19 1.88 2.70
N VAL A 357 -15.25 0.96 2.54
CA VAL A 357 -15.43 -0.48 2.81
C VAL A 357 -14.42 -0.94 3.84
N THR A 358 -14.79 -1.87 4.73
CA THR A 358 -13.89 -2.40 5.76
C THR A 358 -14.13 -3.88 5.99
N MET A 359 -13.07 -4.61 6.37
CA MET A 359 -13.15 -5.99 6.87
C MET A 359 -13.24 -6.06 8.40
N GLY A 360 -13.30 -4.91 9.09
CA GLY A 360 -13.35 -4.84 10.55
C GLY A 360 -11.98 -5.03 11.22
N ALA A 361 -11.93 -4.81 12.54
CA ALA A 361 -10.69 -4.83 13.31
C ALA A 361 -10.16 -6.23 13.61
N ALA A 362 -11.05 -7.23 13.69
CA ALA A 362 -10.72 -8.58 14.16
C ALA A 362 -9.58 -9.25 13.37
N VAL A 363 -9.51 -9.05 12.05
CA VAL A 363 -8.41 -9.59 11.22
C VAL A 363 -7.08 -8.91 11.53
N SER A 364 -7.05 -7.58 11.73
CA SER A 364 -5.83 -6.85 12.11
C SER A 364 -5.37 -7.24 13.51
N GLU A 365 -6.30 -7.33 14.47
CA GLU A 365 -6.02 -7.75 15.85
C GLU A 365 -5.42 -9.15 15.89
N ARG A 366 -6.05 -10.12 15.20
CA ARG A 366 -5.54 -11.49 15.15
C ARG A 366 -4.20 -11.60 14.43
N ALA A 367 -3.98 -10.81 13.38
CA ALA A 367 -2.68 -10.74 12.73
C ALA A 367 -1.60 -10.20 13.68
N ALA A 368 -1.89 -9.15 14.45
CA ALA A 368 -0.95 -8.61 15.44
C ALA A 368 -0.62 -9.63 16.54
N GLU A 369 -1.61 -10.40 17.02
CA GLU A 369 -1.40 -11.50 17.96
C GLU A 369 -0.48 -12.58 17.38
N LEU A 370 -0.75 -13.06 16.16
CA LEU A 370 0.08 -14.07 15.48
C LEU A 370 1.52 -13.60 15.33
N PHE A 371 1.72 -12.32 15.00
CA PHE A 371 3.05 -11.73 14.91
C PHE A 371 3.76 -11.73 16.27
N ALA A 372 3.07 -11.32 17.34
CA ALA A 372 3.60 -11.32 18.71
C ALA A 372 3.90 -12.73 19.25
N GLU A 373 3.10 -13.72 18.85
CA GLU A 373 3.29 -15.14 19.14
C GLU A 373 4.45 -15.77 18.35
N ASN A 374 5.09 -15.01 17.45
CA ASN A 374 6.10 -15.49 16.50
C ASN A 374 5.55 -16.56 15.53
N ARG A 375 4.25 -16.55 15.22
CA ARG A 375 3.59 -17.41 14.22
C ARG A 375 3.54 -16.68 12.88
N TYR A 376 4.72 -16.44 12.33
CA TYR A 376 4.93 -15.56 11.19
C TYR A 376 4.29 -16.03 9.89
N GLN A 377 4.27 -17.34 9.63
CA GLN A 377 3.64 -17.90 8.43
C GLN A 377 2.13 -17.65 8.46
N GLU A 378 1.49 -17.94 9.58
CA GLU A 378 0.06 -17.71 9.77
C GLU A 378 -0.28 -16.22 9.75
N TYR A 379 0.55 -15.38 10.39
CA TYR A 379 0.44 -13.92 10.28
C TYR A 379 0.44 -13.46 8.81
N LEU A 380 1.43 -13.89 8.02
CA LEU A 380 1.55 -13.49 6.62
C LEU A 380 0.31 -13.89 5.82
N LEU A 381 -0.17 -15.12 6.03
CA LEU A 381 -1.33 -15.63 5.31
C LEU A 381 -2.61 -14.87 5.68
N LEU A 382 -2.89 -14.71 6.97
CA LEU A 382 -4.09 -14.02 7.46
C LEU A 382 -4.09 -12.53 7.11
N HIS A 383 -2.97 -11.85 7.33
CA HIS A 383 -2.86 -10.43 7.03
C HIS A 383 -3.02 -10.18 5.52
N GLY A 384 -2.34 -10.99 4.68
CA GLY A 384 -2.48 -10.90 3.22
C GLY A 384 -3.91 -11.17 2.74
N LEU A 385 -4.61 -12.12 3.37
CA LEU A 385 -6.03 -12.38 3.10
C LEU A 385 -6.90 -11.19 3.49
N GLY A 386 -6.67 -10.57 4.66
CA GLY A 386 -7.39 -9.38 5.11
C GLY A 386 -7.29 -8.21 4.13
N VAL A 387 -6.07 -7.92 3.66
CA VAL A 387 -5.80 -6.87 2.66
C VAL A 387 -6.54 -7.13 1.37
N GLU A 388 -6.42 -8.34 0.83
CA GLU A 388 -7.05 -8.67 -0.44
C GLU A 388 -8.58 -8.73 -0.34
N MET A 389 -9.13 -9.18 0.81
CA MET A 389 -10.57 -9.18 1.02
C MET A 389 -11.16 -7.76 1.10
N ALA A 390 -10.42 -6.79 1.64
CA ALA A 390 -10.82 -5.38 1.63
C ALA A 390 -10.87 -4.82 0.19
N GLU A 391 -9.85 -5.12 -0.63
CA GLU A 391 -9.81 -4.72 -2.04
C GLU A 391 -10.90 -5.42 -2.88
N ALA A 392 -11.12 -6.71 -2.64
CA ALA A 392 -12.19 -7.47 -3.28
C ALA A 392 -13.57 -6.92 -2.92
N LEU A 393 -13.79 -6.50 -1.66
CA LEU A 393 -15.01 -5.83 -1.24
C LEU A 393 -15.18 -4.47 -1.93
N ALA A 394 -14.10 -3.71 -2.11
CA ALA A 394 -14.14 -2.45 -2.84
C ALA A 394 -14.54 -2.64 -4.31
N GLU A 395 -14.01 -3.65 -4.99
CA GLU A 395 -14.35 -3.98 -6.38
C GLU A 395 -15.79 -4.50 -6.50
N PHE A 396 -16.18 -5.42 -5.63
CA PHE A 396 -17.54 -5.93 -5.56
C PHE A 396 -18.55 -4.81 -5.36
N TRP A 397 -18.27 -3.89 -4.43
CA TRP A 397 -19.17 -2.79 -4.13
C TRP A 397 -19.17 -1.70 -5.19
N HIS A 398 -18.02 -1.42 -5.82
CA HIS A 398 -17.96 -0.51 -6.96
C HIS A 398 -18.83 -1.02 -8.11
N ARG A 399 -18.80 -2.31 -8.39
CA ARG A 399 -19.72 -2.91 -9.36
C ARG A 399 -21.19 -2.73 -8.96
N ARG A 400 -21.55 -3.00 -7.70
CA ARG A 400 -22.93 -2.76 -7.21
C ARG A 400 -23.36 -1.31 -7.43
N ILE A 401 -22.47 -0.34 -7.21
CA ILE A 401 -22.71 1.06 -7.53
C ILE A 401 -22.97 1.26 -9.03
N ARG A 402 -22.18 0.66 -9.92
CA ARG A 402 -22.43 0.75 -11.39
C ARG A 402 -23.77 0.13 -11.79
N GLU A 403 -24.16 -0.97 -11.14
CA GLU A 403 -25.46 -1.64 -11.37
C GLU A 403 -26.62 -0.75 -10.92
N GLU A 404 -26.55 -0.24 -9.69
CA GLU A 404 -27.56 0.65 -9.12
C GLU A 404 -27.67 1.97 -9.87
N TRP A 405 -26.56 2.50 -10.37
CA TRP A 405 -26.50 3.76 -11.10
C TRP A 405 -26.90 3.62 -12.58
N GLY A 406 -26.91 2.39 -13.12
CA GLY A 406 -27.55 2.06 -14.39
C GLY A 406 -26.64 1.97 -15.61
N PHE A 407 -25.33 1.75 -15.43
CA PHE A 407 -24.38 1.60 -16.55
C PHE A 407 -23.45 0.38 -16.45
N ALA A 408 -23.79 -0.60 -15.60
CA ALA A 408 -23.05 -1.86 -15.51
C ALA A 408 -23.25 -2.78 -16.73
N ASP A 409 -24.21 -2.50 -17.61
CA ASP A 409 -24.37 -3.18 -18.90
C ASP A 409 -23.17 -2.93 -19.84
N GLN A 410 -22.33 -1.95 -19.52
CA GLN A 410 -21.08 -1.60 -20.21
C GLN A 410 -19.84 -2.23 -19.57
N ASP A 411 -20.00 -3.12 -18.59
CA ASP A 411 -18.89 -3.88 -18.01
C ASP A 411 -18.35 -4.94 -18.99
N PRO A 412 -17.09 -5.41 -18.82
CA PRO A 412 -16.51 -6.44 -19.67
C PRO A 412 -17.24 -7.79 -19.45
N GLU A 413 -18.13 -8.10 -20.38
CA GLU A 413 -19.10 -9.23 -20.39
C GLU A 413 -20.23 -9.10 -19.33
N PRO A 414 -21.49 -9.45 -19.66
CA PRO A 414 -22.57 -9.46 -18.68
C PRO A 414 -22.29 -10.52 -17.60
N ILE A 415 -21.98 -10.07 -16.39
CA ILE A 415 -21.71 -11.00 -15.28
C ILE A 415 -23.03 -11.42 -14.64
N VAL A 416 -23.55 -12.59 -15.03
CA VAL A 416 -24.68 -13.24 -14.35
C VAL A 416 -24.15 -14.15 -13.25
N GLY A 417 -24.40 -13.82 -11.99
CA GLY A 417 -23.89 -14.58 -10.83
C GLY A 417 -22.46 -14.21 -10.43
N SER A 418 -21.61 -15.21 -10.23
CA SER A 418 -20.19 -15.01 -9.87
C SER A 418 -19.36 -14.59 -11.09
N PRO A 419 -18.43 -13.63 -10.99
CA PRO A 419 -17.63 -13.17 -12.12
C PRO A 419 -16.73 -14.28 -12.69
N THR A 420 -16.69 -14.37 -14.02
CA THR A 420 -15.71 -15.23 -14.70
C THR A 420 -14.31 -14.64 -14.55
N GLN A 421 -13.28 -15.48 -14.69
CA GLN A 421 -11.88 -15.01 -14.68
C GLN A 421 -11.61 -13.96 -15.78
N VAL A 422 -12.30 -14.05 -16.93
CA VAL A 422 -12.20 -13.08 -18.02
C VAL A 422 -12.81 -11.74 -17.62
N ALA A 423 -14.00 -11.77 -16.99
CA ALA A 423 -14.65 -10.57 -16.48
C ALA A 423 -13.79 -9.89 -15.40
N LEU A 424 -13.26 -10.65 -14.42
CA LEU A 424 -12.35 -10.13 -13.40
C LEU A 424 -11.10 -9.49 -14.00
N ALA A 425 -10.44 -10.15 -14.95
CA ALA A 425 -9.29 -9.59 -15.64
C ALA A 425 -9.61 -8.29 -16.39
N GLY A 426 -10.84 -8.17 -16.91
CA GLY A 426 -11.37 -6.94 -17.49
C GLY A 426 -11.56 -5.84 -16.43
N LEU A 427 -12.18 -6.16 -15.29
CA LEU A 427 -12.38 -5.25 -14.17
C LEU A 427 -11.04 -4.71 -13.64
N PHE A 428 -10.07 -5.59 -13.37
CA PHE A 428 -8.74 -5.20 -12.88
C PHE A 428 -7.94 -4.36 -13.89
N ARG A 429 -8.29 -4.40 -15.18
CA ARG A 429 -7.75 -3.54 -16.24
C ARG A 429 -8.60 -2.31 -16.52
N GLN A 430 -9.57 -2.01 -15.64
CA GLN A 430 -10.52 -0.89 -15.76
C GLN A 430 -11.30 -0.87 -17.09
N LYS A 431 -11.65 -2.04 -17.64
CA LYS A 431 -12.44 -2.14 -18.89
C LYS A 431 -13.95 -1.88 -18.71
N TYR A 432 -14.34 -1.19 -17.65
CA TYR A 432 -15.70 -0.73 -17.39
C TYR A 432 -15.83 0.78 -17.62
N ARG A 433 -17.05 1.28 -17.78
CA ARG A 433 -17.34 2.72 -17.62
C ARG A 433 -17.25 3.06 -16.13
N SER A 434 -16.43 4.05 -15.77
CA SER A 434 -16.17 4.60 -14.42
C SER A 434 -14.68 4.64 -14.08
N GLY A 435 -14.32 5.54 -13.16
CA GLY A 435 -13.05 5.55 -12.41
C GLY A 435 -13.31 5.55 -10.90
N ARG A 436 -12.47 4.83 -10.14
CA ARG A 436 -12.57 4.66 -8.66
C ARG A 436 -11.30 5.19 -7.97
N TYR A 437 -11.28 6.47 -7.61
CA TYR A 437 -10.09 7.14 -7.09
C TYR A 437 -10.03 7.09 -5.56
N SER A 438 -8.97 6.49 -5.03
CA SER A 438 -8.68 6.43 -3.59
C SER A 438 -7.57 7.41 -3.23
N TRP A 439 -7.75 8.19 -2.16
CA TRP A 439 -6.75 9.18 -1.75
C TRP A 439 -5.46 8.52 -1.26
N GLY A 440 -4.33 9.18 -1.56
CA GLY A 440 -2.98 8.63 -1.38
C GLY A 440 -2.39 8.04 -2.67
N TYR A 441 -3.22 7.79 -3.69
CA TYR A 441 -2.77 7.39 -5.03
C TYR A 441 -2.38 8.60 -5.89
N PRO A 442 -1.60 8.40 -6.98
CA PRO A 442 -1.05 9.49 -7.78
C PRO A 442 -2.05 10.50 -8.37
N ALA A 443 -3.30 10.11 -8.58
CA ALA A 443 -4.35 11.00 -9.09
C ALA A 443 -4.97 11.92 -8.01
N CYS A 444 -4.91 11.52 -6.74
CA CYS A 444 -5.42 12.27 -5.59
C CYS A 444 -4.54 11.98 -4.35
N PRO A 445 -3.31 12.51 -4.32
CA PRO A 445 -2.28 12.10 -3.34
C PRO A 445 -2.54 12.60 -1.91
N ASP A 446 -3.49 13.53 -1.72
CA ASP A 446 -3.71 14.21 -0.45
C ASP A 446 -4.61 13.40 0.49
N LEU A 447 -3.99 12.69 1.44
CA LEU A 447 -4.68 11.85 2.42
C LEU A 447 -5.66 12.60 3.33
N GLU A 448 -5.48 13.91 3.56
CA GLU A 448 -6.35 14.74 4.42
C GLU A 448 -7.82 14.69 3.99
N ASP A 449 -8.08 14.54 2.70
CA ASP A 449 -9.43 14.39 2.17
C ASP A 449 -10.11 13.08 2.60
N ASN A 450 -9.41 12.07 3.13
CA ASN A 450 -10.05 10.91 3.72
C ASN A 450 -10.93 11.28 4.93
N GLU A 451 -10.55 12.27 5.74
CA GLU A 451 -11.38 12.76 6.84
C GLU A 451 -12.67 13.40 6.30
N LYS A 452 -12.56 14.17 5.21
CA LYS A 452 -13.74 14.73 4.52
C LYS A 452 -14.69 13.62 4.05
N VAL A 453 -14.17 12.55 3.45
CA VAL A 453 -14.99 11.41 3.01
C VAL A 453 -15.61 10.67 4.19
N ALA A 454 -14.86 10.48 5.28
CA ALA A 454 -15.36 9.89 6.52
C ALA A 454 -16.52 10.70 7.12
N LEU A 455 -16.43 12.03 7.10
CA LEU A 455 -17.50 12.94 7.51
C LEU A 455 -18.70 12.88 6.55
N LEU A 456 -18.45 12.94 5.24
CA LEU A 456 -19.48 12.92 4.19
C LEU A 456 -20.35 11.66 4.26
N LEU A 457 -19.72 10.52 4.53
CA LEU A 457 -20.36 9.21 4.62
C LEU A 457 -20.72 8.79 6.05
N GLU A 458 -20.41 9.58 7.07
CA GLU A 458 -20.58 9.22 8.48
C GLU A 458 -19.99 7.82 8.79
N SER A 459 -18.68 7.65 8.58
CA SER A 459 -17.97 6.37 8.66
C SER A 459 -18.06 5.67 10.03
N SER A 460 -18.30 6.42 11.10
CA SER A 460 -18.51 5.88 12.45
C SER A 460 -19.66 4.88 12.53
N ARG A 461 -20.64 4.93 11.60
CA ARG A 461 -21.75 3.95 11.52
C ARG A 461 -21.29 2.51 11.18
N ILE A 462 -20.08 2.38 10.65
CA ILE A 462 -19.41 1.09 10.40
C ILE A 462 -18.17 0.87 11.28
N GLY A 463 -17.97 1.72 12.29
CA GLY A 463 -16.82 1.63 13.21
C GLY A 463 -15.50 2.03 12.57
N VAL A 464 -15.53 2.87 11.53
CA VAL A 464 -14.32 3.38 10.87
C VAL A 464 -14.05 4.82 11.29
N GLU A 465 -12.81 5.08 11.71
CA GLU A 465 -12.30 6.39 12.10
C GLU A 465 -11.25 6.89 11.10
N CYS A 466 -11.23 8.20 10.86
CA CYS A 466 -10.20 8.86 10.06
C CYS A 466 -10.09 10.32 10.50
N THR A 467 -8.98 10.67 11.15
CA THR A 467 -8.73 11.99 11.74
C THR A 467 -7.24 12.34 11.61
N GLU A 468 -6.85 13.54 12.05
CA GLU A 468 -5.43 13.89 12.18
C GLU A 468 -4.67 12.91 13.09
N GLU A 469 -5.28 12.42 14.18
CA GLU A 469 -4.69 11.44 15.09
C GLU A 469 -4.37 10.12 14.38
N THR A 470 -5.21 9.71 13.43
CA THR A 470 -4.95 8.52 12.60
C THR A 470 -4.04 8.83 11.41
N SER A 471 -3.44 10.03 11.34
CA SER A 471 -2.68 10.54 10.19
C SER A 471 -3.47 10.46 8.88
N PHE A 472 -4.79 10.74 8.96
CA PHE A 472 -5.74 10.72 7.84
C PHE A 472 -5.82 9.37 7.11
N GLN A 473 -5.54 8.29 7.82
CA GLN A 473 -5.73 6.93 7.33
C GLN A 473 -6.87 6.28 8.09
N TYR A 474 -7.66 5.47 7.38
CA TYR A 474 -8.78 4.77 7.99
C TYR A 474 -8.30 3.74 9.02
N GLN A 475 -9.04 3.66 10.12
CA GLN A 475 -8.89 2.63 11.14
C GLN A 475 -10.23 1.93 11.37
N PRO A 476 -10.29 0.58 11.36
CA PRO A 476 -9.18 -0.37 11.23
C PRO A 476 -8.51 -0.36 9.83
N GLU A 477 -7.29 -0.89 9.72
CA GLU A 477 -6.42 -0.72 8.55
C GLU A 477 -6.92 -1.46 7.31
N GLN A 478 -7.68 -2.55 7.48
CA GLN A 478 -8.32 -3.28 6.38
C GLN A 478 -9.55 -2.54 5.87
N THR A 479 -9.36 -1.27 5.51
CA THR A 479 -10.37 -0.31 5.09
C THR A 479 -9.85 0.49 3.91
N THR A 480 -10.69 0.63 2.88
CA THR A 480 -10.38 1.50 1.73
C THR A 480 -11.59 2.34 1.37
N SER A 481 -11.34 3.45 0.70
CA SER A 481 -12.37 4.40 0.27
C SER A 481 -12.13 4.84 -1.16
N ALA A 482 -13.16 5.35 -1.82
CA ALA A 482 -12.99 5.98 -3.11
C ALA A 482 -14.08 6.99 -3.47
N LEU A 483 -13.69 7.96 -4.29
CA LEU A 483 -14.56 8.69 -5.19
C LEU A 483 -14.81 7.84 -6.45
N ILE A 484 -16.06 7.71 -6.85
CA ILE A 484 -16.48 6.98 -8.05
C ILE A 484 -17.12 7.96 -9.04
N CYS A 485 -16.49 8.06 -10.20
CA CYS A 485 -16.93 8.89 -11.32
C CYS A 485 -17.66 8.01 -12.33
N HIS A 486 -18.80 8.42 -12.89
CA HIS A 486 -19.49 7.65 -13.94
C HIS A 486 -18.94 7.94 -15.35
N HIS A 487 -18.10 8.95 -15.52
CA HIS A 487 -17.58 9.36 -16.81
C HIS A 487 -16.85 8.21 -17.55
N PRO A 488 -17.11 7.97 -18.85
CA PRO A 488 -16.55 6.82 -19.58
C PRO A 488 -15.03 6.89 -19.74
N ARG A 489 -14.49 8.11 -19.74
CA ARG A 489 -13.06 8.40 -19.87
C ARG A 489 -12.28 8.34 -18.55
N ALA A 490 -12.96 8.20 -17.41
CA ALA A 490 -12.32 8.17 -16.11
C ALA A 490 -11.50 6.88 -15.95
N LYS A 491 -10.17 7.02 -15.87
CA LYS A 491 -9.20 5.93 -15.66
C LYS A 491 -8.11 6.38 -14.68
N TYR A 492 -7.30 5.46 -14.18
CA TYR A 492 -6.15 5.82 -13.37
C TYR A 492 -5.10 6.57 -14.20
N PHE A 493 -4.60 7.66 -13.63
CA PHE A 493 -3.52 8.46 -14.19
C PHE A 493 -2.62 8.98 -13.07
N VAL A 494 -1.43 9.43 -13.43
CA VAL A 494 -0.47 10.05 -12.52
C VAL A 494 -0.57 11.56 -12.72
N ALA A 495 -0.95 12.30 -11.69
CA ALA A 495 -1.13 13.74 -11.79
C ALA A 495 0.18 14.54 -11.64
N LYS A 496 1.15 13.99 -10.90
CA LYS A 496 2.47 14.59 -10.65
C LYS A 496 3.57 13.57 -10.81
#